data_AF-X6C8Y6-F1
#
_entry.id   AF-X6C8Y6-F1
#
_cell.length_a   1.000
_cell.length_b   1.000
_cell.length_c   1.000
_cell.angle_alpha   90.00
_cell.angle_beta   90.00
_cell.angle_gamma   90.00
#
_symmetry.space_group_name_H-M   'P 1'
#
loop_
_entity.id
_entity.type
_entity.pdbx_description
1 polymer ?
#
loop_
_entity_poly.entity_id
_entity_poly.type
_entity_poly.pdbx_seq_one_letter_code
_entity_poly.pdbx_strand_id
1 'polypeptide(L)'
;MLSKPFEKPVRVWVGLGFPRQLNTVADAYQFAAEWCGNSPEQRAAIRACKAALIGDVEPETARGVFVAFARKKDILMEDGIEPAPSRTLSPHHV
;
A
#
# COMPACT_ATOMS: atom_id res chain seq x y z
N MET A 1 11.56 -16.94 5.15
CA MET A 1 10.31 -16.87 4.36
C MET A 1 10.40 -15.63 3.48
N LEU A 2 10.66 -15.77 2.18
CA LEU A 2 10.59 -14.61 1.28
C LEU A 2 9.11 -14.31 1.02
N SER A 3 8.62 -13.17 1.49
CA SER A 3 7.28 -12.69 1.15
C SER A 3 7.22 -12.41 -0.35
N LYS A 4 6.16 -12.87 -1.01
CA LYS A 4 5.97 -12.61 -2.44
C LYS A 4 5.76 -11.11 -2.68
N PRO A 5 6.47 -10.50 -3.65
CA PRO A 5 6.26 -9.10 -4.01
C PRO A 5 4.92 -8.93 -4.75
N PHE A 6 4.40 -7.71 -4.70
CA PHE A 6 3.34 -7.26 -5.61
C PHE A 6 3.94 -6.84 -6.95
N GLU A 7 3.17 -6.97 -8.02
CA GLU A 7 3.52 -6.44 -9.34
C GLU A 7 3.62 -4.91 -9.31
N LYS A 8 2.71 -4.28 -8.58
CA LYS A 8 2.71 -2.84 -8.32
C LYS A 8 2.66 -2.59 -6.82
N PRO A 9 3.59 -1.80 -6.26
CA PRO A 9 3.55 -1.50 -4.84
C PRO A 9 2.25 -0.76 -4.49
N VAL A 10 1.81 -0.89 -3.24
CA VAL A 10 0.68 -0.13 -2.71
C VAL A 10 1.24 1.01 -1.87
N ARG A 11 0.89 2.26 -2.23
CA ARG A 11 1.26 3.44 -1.46
C ARG A 11 0.12 3.83 -0.54
N VAL A 12 0.41 3.97 0.75
CA VAL A 12 -0.56 4.39 1.76
C VAL A 12 -0.05 5.58 2.55
N TRP A 13 -0.96 6.46 2.94
CA TRP A 13 -0.68 7.49 3.93
C TRP A 13 -0.63 6.86 5.32
N VAL A 14 0.47 7.09 6.02
CA VAL A 14 0.61 6.71 7.43
C VAL A 14 0.59 7.96 8.29
N GLY A 15 0.55 7.78 9.62
CA GLY A 15 0.51 8.89 10.58
C GLY A 15 1.49 10.03 10.24
N LEU A 16 1.13 11.25 10.64
CA LEU A 16 1.87 12.49 10.33
C LEU A 16 2.02 12.79 8.82
N GLY A 17 1.29 12.12 7.94
CA GLY A 17 1.24 12.45 6.51
C GLY A 17 2.43 11.97 5.69
N PHE A 18 3.17 10.96 6.18
CA PHE A 18 4.25 10.36 5.42
C PHE A 18 3.72 9.21 4.53
N PRO A 19 4.14 9.13 3.27
CA PRO A 19 3.77 8.01 2.42
C PRO A 19 4.61 6.78 2.80
N ARG A 20 3.97 5.62 2.93
CA ARG A 20 4.63 4.32 3.06
C ARG A 20 4.34 3.48 1.84
N GLN A 21 5.38 2.90 1.27
CA GLN A 21 5.27 1.96 0.16
C GLN A 21 5.30 0.52 0.67
N LEU A 22 4.30 -0.26 0.29
CA LEU A 22 4.18 -1.69 0.62
C LEU A 22 4.50 -2.48 -0.64
N ASN A 23 5.63 -3.18 -0.62
CA ASN A 23 6.14 -3.90 -1.80
C ASN A 23 5.74 -5.36 -1.80
N THR A 24 5.46 -5.92 -0.62
CA THR A 24 5.20 -7.35 -0.45
C THR A 24 3.91 -7.61 0.33
N VAL A 25 3.41 -8.84 0.21
CA VAL A 25 2.27 -9.32 1.00
C VAL A 25 2.54 -9.21 2.51
N ALA A 26 3.78 -9.41 2.95
CA ALA A 26 4.13 -9.28 4.36
C ALA A 26 4.05 -7.83 4.85
N ASP A 27 4.48 -6.86 4.03
CA ASP A 27 4.37 -5.44 4.37
C ASP A 27 2.90 -5.05 4.53
N ALA A 28 2.05 -5.49 3.60
CA ALA A 28 0.60 -5.27 3.66
C ALA A 28 -0.06 -5.94 4.86
N TYR A 29 0.35 -7.18 5.18
CA TYR A 29 -0.13 -7.90 6.34
C TYR A 29 0.20 -7.17 7.65
N GLN A 30 1.47 -6.79 7.83
CA GLN A 30 1.93 -6.08 9.02
C GLN A 30 1.19 -4.74 9.17
N PHE A 31 1.11 -3.97 8.09
CA PHE A 31 0.37 -2.71 8.09
C PHE A 31 -1.09 -2.88 8.50
N ALA A 32 -1.81 -3.83 7.92
CA ALA A 32 -3.22 -4.08 8.25
C ALA A 32 -3.40 -4.60 9.68
N ALA A 33 -2.43 -5.35 10.22
CA ALA A 33 -2.46 -5.88 11.58
C ALA A 33 -2.17 -4.79 12.64
N GLU A 34 -1.29 -3.85 12.33
CA GLU A 34 -0.95 -2.71 13.20
C GLU A 34 -1.97 -1.56 13.11
N TRP A 35 -2.80 -1.54 12.07
CA TRP A 35 -3.80 -0.49 11.88
C TRP A 35 -4.83 -0.49 13.02
N CYS A 36 -4.94 0.63 13.74
CA CYS A 36 -5.94 0.80 14.80
C CYS A 36 -7.36 0.73 14.22
N GLY A 37 -8.14 -0.25 14.66
CA GLY A 37 -9.52 -0.45 14.24
C GLY A 37 -9.94 -1.92 14.25
N ASN A 38 -11.19 -2.17 13.88
CA ASN A 38 -11.72 -3.52 13.68
C ASN A 38 -12.81 -3.54 12.60
N SER A 39 -12.51 -2.90 11.47
CA SER A 39 -13.46 -2.86 10.35
C SER A 39 -13.48 -4.18 9.58
N PRO A 40 -14.62 -4.59 8.99
CA PRO A 40 -14.71 -5.83 8.23
C PRO A 40 -13.72 -5.87 7.05
N GLU A 41 -13.42 -4.72 6.44
CA GLU A 41 -12.44 -4.58 5.35
C GLU A 41 -11.02 -4.85 5.82
N GLN A 42 -10.65 -4.38 7.03
CA GLN A 42 -9.35 -4.67 7.64
C GLN A 42 -9.20 -6.16 7.91
N ARG A 43 -10.23 -6.78 8.51
CA ARG A 43 -10.23 -8.23 8.75
C ARG A 43 -10.13 -9.02 7.45
N ALA A 44 -10.78 -8.55 6.38
CA ALA A 44 -10.69 -9.17 5.06
C ALA A 44 -9.27 -9.05 4.47
N ALA A 45 -8.66 -7.86 4.54
CA ALA A 45 -7.29 -7.63 4.10
C ALA A 45 -6.28 -8.52 4.85
N ILE A 46 -6.40 -8.61 6.18
CA ILE A 46 -5.56 -9.50 7.01
C ILE A 46 -5.71 -10.96 6.57
N ARG A 47 -6.93 -11.45 6.36
CA ARG A 47 -7.18 -12.84 5.93
C ARG A 47 -6.60 -13.10 4.54
N ALA A 48 -6.81 -12.19 3.59
CA ALA A 48 -6.29 -12.31 2.23
C ALA A 48 -4.76 -12.33 2.22
N CYS A 49 -4.11 -11.46 3.00
CA CYS A 49 -2.65 -11.46 3.12
C CYS A 49 -2.13 -12.74 3.77
N LYS A 50 -2.79 -13.26 4.82
CA LYS A 50 -2.42 -14.56 5.42
C LYS A 50 -2.52 -15.70 4.41
N ALA A 51 -3.61 -15.77 3.65
CA ALA A 51 -3.79 -16.77 2.59
C ALA A 51 -2.69 -16.66 1.52
N ALA A 52 -2.28 -15.45 1.14
CA ALA A 52 -1.21 -15.25 0.17
C ALA A 52 0.17 -15.65 0.72
N LEU A 53 0.42 -15.44 2.01
CA LEU A 53 1.68 -15.83 2.68
C LEU A 53 1.86 -17.36 2.73
N ILE A 54 0.77 -18.12 2.86
CA ILE A 54 0.81 -19.60 2.83
C ILE A 54 0.68 -20.18 1.41
N GLY A 55 0.38 -19.34 0.43
CA GLY A 55 0.31 -19.73 -0.99
C GLY A 55 -1.08 -20.14 -1.49
N ASP A 56 -2.12 -20.01 -0.67
CA ASP A 56 -3.51 -20.35 -1.04
C ASP A 56 -4.13 -19.37 -2.03
N VAL A 57 -3.66 -18.12 -2.05
CA VAL A 57 -4.11 -17.10 -3.01
C VAL A 57 -2.92 -16.36 -3.62
N GLU A 58 -3.13 -15.78 -4.80
CA GLU A 58 -2.11 -14.99 -5.47
C GLU A 58 -1.85 -13.66 -4.75
N PRO A 59 -0.59 -13.16 -4.76
CA PRO A 59 -0.25 -11.86 -4.17
C PRO A 59 -1.13 -10.73 -4.69
N GLU A 60 -1.44 -10.69 -5.98
CA GLU A 60 -2.27 -9.65 -6.59
C GLU A 60 -3.73 -9.71 -6.14
N THR A 61 -4.24 -10.90 -5.80
CA THR A 61 -5.57 -11.05 -5.21
C THR A 61 -5.59 -10.44 -3.81
N ALA A 62 -4.56 -10.73 -2.98
CA ALA A 62 -4.42 -10.11 -1.67
C ALA A 62 -4.24 -8.58 -1.76
N ARG A 63 -3.49 -8.12 -2.76
CA ARG A 63 -3.33 -6.69 -3.07
C ARG A 63 -4.67 -6.02 -3.34
N GLY A 64 -5.53 -6.61 -4.17
CA GLY A 64 -6.85 -6.06 -4.49
C GLY A 64 -7.71 -5.84 -3.24
N VAL A 65 -7.74 -6.84 -2.35
CA VAL A 65 -8.47 -6.73 -1.07
C VAL A 65 -7.87 -5.65 -0.17
N PHE A 66 -6.54 -5.58 -0.09
CA PHE A 66 -5.85 -4.56 0.70
C PHE A 66 -6.12 -3.14 0.17
N VAL A 67 -6.11 -2.95 -1.15
CA VAL A 67 -6.45 -1.67 -1.80
C VAL A 67 -7.87 -1.25 -1.46
N ALA A 68 -8.84 -2.17 -1.46
CA ALA A 68 -10.21 -1.86 -1.06
C ALA A 68 -10.29 -1.39 0.41
N PHE A 69 -9.54 -2.03 1.31
CA PHE A 69 -9.40 -1.57 2.70
C PHE A 69 -8.79 -0.16 2.77
N ALA A 70 -7.68 0.09 2.06
CA ALA A 70 -7.01 1.39 2.06
C ALA A 70 -7.90 2.50 1.50
N ARG A 71 -8.68 2.23 0.43
CA ARG A 71 -9.69 3.16 -0.11
C ARG A 71 -10.78 3.46 0.92
N LYS A 72 -11.29 2.42 1.60
CA LYS A 72 -12.36 2.60 2.60
C LYS A 72 -11.93 3.44 3.79
N LYS A 73 -10.63 3.42 4.11
CA LYS A 73 -10.03 4.22 5.18
C LYS A 73 -9.52 5.59 4.72
N ASP A 74 -9.65 5.92 3.43
CA ASP A 74 -9.13 7.16 2.84
C ASP A 74 -7.61 7.32 3.02
N ILE A 75 -6.88 6.19 3.05
CA ILE A 75 -5.43 6.17 3.23
C ILE A 75 -4.69 5.69 1.98
N LEU A 76 -5.41 5.25 0.94
CA LEU A 76 -4.77 4.88 -0.30
C LEU A 76 -4.25 6.15 -0.99
N MET A 77 -2.97 6.15 -1.32
CA MET A 77 -2.40 7.15 -2.21
C MET A 77 -2.64 6.68 -3.64
N GLU A 78 -3.55 7.34 -4.35
CA GLU A 78 -3.87 6.99 -5.74
C GLU A 78 -2.64 7.28 -6.63
N ASP A 79 -2.28 6.33 -7.49
CA ASP A 79 -1.20 6.46 -8.47
C ASP A 79 -1.60 7.51 -9.53
N GLY A 80 -1.52 8.79 -9.15
CA GLY A 80 -1.89 9.93 -10.00
C GLY A 80 -1.29 11.27 -9.57
N ILE A 81 -0.65 11.32 -8.39
CA ILE A 81 0.14 12.49 -7.97
C ILE A 81 1.60 12.03 -7.86
N GLU A 82 2.24 11.85 -9.01
CA GLU A 82 3.67 12.18 -9.03
C GLU A 82 3.75 13.70 -8.84
N PRO A 83 4.44 14.23 -7.80
CA PRO A 83 4.81 15.63 -7.85
C PRO A 83 5.60 15.80 -9.14
N ALA A 84 5.11 16.64 -10.05
CA ALA A 84 5.79 16.95 -11.29
C ALA A 84 7.27 17.24 -10.95
N PRO A 85 8.25 16.70 -11.69
CA PRO A 85 9.64 17.02 -11.44
C PRO A 85 9.77 18.52 -11.50
N SER A 86 10.15 19.13 -10.36
CA SER A 86 10.39 20.56 -10.24
C SER A 86 11.28 20.96 -11.39
N ARG A 87 10.72 21.69 -12.37
CA ARG A 87 11.47 22.24 -13.49
C ARG A 87 12.54 23.13 -12.88
N THR A 88 13.78 22.65 -12.88
CA THR A 88 14.95 23.44 -12.51
C THR A 88 14.90 24.72 -13.33
N LEU A 89 14.53 25.82 -12.71
CA LEU A 89 14.67 27.15 -13.31
C LEU A 89 16.17 27.40 -13.38
N SER A 90 16.77 27.11 -14.52
CA SER A 90 18.11 27.61 -14.84
C SER A 90 18.04 29.13 -14.80
N PRO A 91 18.78 29.81 -13.91
CA PRO A 91 18.84 31.26 -13.94
C PRO A 91 19.68 31.68 -15.15
N HIS A 92 19.03 32.29 -16.15
CA HIS A 92 19.75 33.06 -17.15
C HIS A 92 20.29 34.32 -16.47
N HIS A 93 21.59 34.31 -16.19
CA HIS A 93 22.35 35.49 -15.79
C HIS A 93 22.60 36.35 -17.04
N VAL A 94 22.19 37.62 -17.00
CA VAL A 94 22.60 38.68 -17.92
C VAL A 94 23.36 39.75 -17.15
#